data_AF-X1FNM1-F1
#
_entry.id   AF-X1FNM1-F1
#
_cell.length_a   1.000
_cell.length_b   1.000
_cell.length_c   1.000
_cell.angle_alpha   90.00
_cell.angle_beta   90.00
_cell.angle_gamma   90.00
#
_symmetry.space_group_name_H-M   'P 1'
#
loop_
_entity.id
_entity.type
_entity.pdbx_description
1 polymer ?
#
loop_
_entity_poly.entity_id
_entity_poly.type
_entity_poly.pdbx_seq_one_letter_code
_entity_poly.pdbx_strand_id
1 'polypeptide(L)'
;SIVMGKVKRALVLGPSSTVIEMGLTGKFREYLYGKEGLRLQEKLPLKYRNVPINLLNENNPIVDNSIVIENINSIYNKDNNSIGDTLFSQVEEVLVLSDEVHHAYTHLTYRDNLLELEKIEGQRDTRDERLWMKFIREEPKITRHIGFTGTPYNQDEYFADVIYNYSIKDAIDERVIKRINPIIKTEAENGDAELSTPQKFEQILITHDENKQKYSYCDDNDRPRLKPITVFINGRQTSAQRNTEGFTKALADYLRITRKEYSDLPASQLHLQPNHQTEDKCHQLGSHKP
;
A
#
# COMPACT_ATOMS: atom_id res chain seq x y z
N SER A 1 -15.02 19.40 -0.62
CA SER A 1 -15.80 19.99 0.48
C SER A 1 -15.34 21.39 0.86
N ILE A 2 -14.05 21.62 1.10
CA ILE A 2 -13.51 22.95 1.48
C ILE A 2 -13.86 24.04 0.45
N VAL A 3 -13.52 23.82 -0.82
CA VAL A 3 -13.81 24.77 -1.91
C VAL A 3 -15.31 25.10 -2.04
N MET A 4 -16.19 24.17 -1.63
CA MET A 4 -17.64 24.38 -1.63
C MET A 4 -18.15 25.10 -0.38
N GLY A 5 -17.28 25.43 0.58
CA GLY A 5 -17.64 26.00 1.88
C GLY A 5 -18.34 25.01 2.82
N LYS A 6 -18.28 23.70 2.53
CA LYS A 6 -18.97 22.68 3.33
C LYS A 6 -18.27 22.36 4.64
N VAL A 7 -16.96 22.57 4.71
CA VAL A 7 -16.12 22.44 5.91
C VAL A 7 -14.96 23.40 5.76
N LYS A 8 -14.43 23.92 6.88
CA LYS A 8 -13.27 24.81 6.86
C LYS A 8 -11.94 24.07 6.87
N ARG A 9 -11.90 22.90 7.51
CA ARG A 9 -10.69 22.11 7.73
C ARG A 9 -10.98 20.64 7.53
N ALA A 10 -10.02 19.94 6.95
CA ALA A 10 -10.07 18.50 6.81
C ALA A 10 -8.78 17.87 7.35
N LEU A 11 -8.92 16.79 8.12
CA LEU A 11 -7.82 15.94 8.54
C LEU A 11 -7.88 14.65 7.74
N VAL A 12 -6.78 14.30 7.08
CA VAL A 12 -6.56 13.01 6.44
C VAL A 12 -5.63 12.22 7.36
N LEU A 13 -6.10 11.07 7.84
CA LEU A 13 -5.42 10.29 8.86
C LEU A 13 -5.13 8.88 8.33
N GLY A 14 -3.87 8.45 8.38
CA GLY A 14 -3.45 7.11 7.96
C GLY A 14 -2.88 6.28 9.12
N PRO A 15 -2.57 5.00 8.89
CA PRO A 15 -1.90 4.13 9.86
C PRO A 15 -0.50 4.66 10.21
N SER A 16 0.14 4.10 11.25
CA SER A 16 1.48 4.48 11.75
C SER A 16 2.60 4.14 10.76
N SER A 17 2.61 4.82 9.61
CA SER A 17 3.52 4.60 8.50
C SER A 17 3.88 5.92 7.83
N THR A 18 5.11 6.36 8.07
CA THR A 18 5.67 7.57 7.46
C THR A 18 5.74 7.47 5.94
N VAL A 19 5.95 6.27 5.39
CA VAL A 19 6.00 6.04 3.94
C VAL A 19 4.62 6.30 3.31
N ILE A 20 3.54 5.84 3.95
CA ILE A 20 2.18 6.05 3.47
C ILE A 20 1.82 7.54 3.56
N GLU A 21 2.09 8.18 4.70
CA GLU A 21 1.83 9.61 4.91
C GLU A 21 2.56 10.50 3.88
N MET A 22 3.86 10.25 3.66
CA MET A 22 4.65 10.98 2.66
C MET A 22 4.11 10.77 1.25
N GLY A 23 3.74 9.53 0.91
CA GLY A 23 3.16 9.19 -0.39
C GLY A 23 1.81 9.88 -0.62
N LEU A 24 0.95 9.90 0.40
CA LEU A 24 -0.35 10.55 0.34
C LEU A 24 -0.21 12.07 0.23
N THR A 25 0.68 12.66 1.04
CA THR A 25 1.02 14.09 0.97
C THR A 25 1.54 14.48 -0.41
N GLY A 26 2.41 13.66 -1.01
CA GLY A 26 2.89 13.86 -2.38
C GLY A 26 1.75 13.84 -3.40
N LYS A 27 0.81 12.90 -3.30
CA LYS A 27 -0.38 12.85 -4.17
C LYS A 27 -1.25 14.09 -4.00
N PHE A 28 -1.60 14.49 -2.78
CA PHE A 28 -2.39 15.70 -2.56
C PHE A 28 -1.69 16.94 -3.13
N ARG A 29 -0.37 17.06 -2.96
CA ARG A 29 0.41 18.15 -3.54
C ARG A 29 0.30 18.18 -5.07
N GLU A 30 0.45 17.04 -5.75
CA GLU A 30 0.31 16.96 -7.21
C GLU A 30 -1.11 17.31 -7.68
N TYR A 31 -2.13 16.83 -6.97
CA TYR A 31 -3.53 17.04 -7.35
C TYR A 31 -4.11 18.40 -6.92
N LEU A 32 -3.44 19.13 -6.01
CA LEU A 32 -3.83 20.49 -5.63
C LEU A 32 -3.04 21.56 -6.39
N TYR A 33 -1.72 21.38 -6.53
CA TYR A 33 -0.79 22.40 -7.02
C TYR A 33 0.05 21.95 -8.22
N GLY A 34 0.12 20.65 -8.48
CA GLY A 34 0.89 20.08 -9.58
C GLY A 34 0.22 20.23 -10.94
N LYS A 35 0.82 19.61 -11.95
CA LYS A 35 0.35 19.69 -13.34
C LYS A 35 -1.04 19.07 -13.47
N GLU A 36 -1.27 17.95 -12.81
CA GLU A 36 -2.60 17.32 -12.80
C GLU A 36 -3.62 18.18 -12.06
N GLY A 37 -3.26 18.79 -10.93
CA GLY A 37 -4.12 19.72 -10.22
C GLY A 37 -4.57 20.90 -11.09
N LEU A 38 -3.65 21.56 -11.79
CA LEU A 38 -3.96 22.66 -12.70
C LEU A 38 -4.91 22.21 -13.83
N ARG A 39 -4.65 21.06 -14.44
CA ARG A 39 -5.52 20.47 -15.48
C ARG A 39 -6.92 20.15 -14.95
N LEU A 40 -7.04 19.69 -13.71
CA LEU A 40 -8.32 19.37 -13.08
C LEU A 40 -9.09 20.62 -12.66
N GLN A 41 -8.40 21.69 -12.23
CA GLN A 41 -9.04 22.96 -11.87
C GLN A 41 -9.83 23.57 -13.03
N GLU A 42 -9.38 23.41 -14.27
CA GLU A 42 -10.10 23.85 -15.47
C GLU A 42 -11.48 23.20 -15.62
N LYS A 43 -11.69 22.02 -15.02
CA LYS A 43 -12.97 21.29 -15.06
C LYS A 43 -13.95 21.73 -13.97
N LEU A 44 -13.50 22.51 -12.98
CA LEU A 44 -14.38 23.00 -11.92
C LEU A 44 -15.27 24.14 -12.42
N PRO A 45 -16.47 24.34 -11.86
CA PRO A 45 -17.25 25.57 -12.07
C PRO A 45 -16.44 26.82 -11.68
N LEU A 46 -16.60 27.92 -12.43
CA LEU A 46 -15.82 29.16 -12.23
C LEU A 46 -15.77 29.64 -10.77
N LYS A 47 -16.90 29.59 -10.06
CA LYS A 47 -17.02 29.99 -8.64
C LYS A 47 -16.18 29.16 -7.65
N TYR A 48 -15.68 28.01 -8.08
CA TYR A 48 -14.88 27.08 -7.28
C TYR A 48 -13.43 26.99 -7.77
N ARG A 49 -13.06 27.76 -8.80
CA ARG A 49 -11.68 27.82 -9.27
C ARG A 49 -10.88 28.77 -8.39
N ASN A 50 -9.57 28.55 -8.33
CA ASN A 50 -8.61 29.45 -7.68
C ASN A 50 -8.89 29.73 -6.19
N VAL A 51 -9.63 28.85 -5.51
CA VAL A 51 -9.78 28.91 -4.06
C VAL A 51 -8.50 28.33 -3.44
N PRO A 52 -7.69 29.12 -2.72
CA PRO A 52 -6.45 28.63 -2.15
C PRO A 52 -6.75 27.62 -1.05
N ILE A 53 -6.17 26.43 -1.19
CA ILE A 53 -6.18 25.38 -0.17
C ILE A 53 -4.78 25.30 0.40
N ASN A 54 -4.65 25.21 1.73
CA ASN A 54 -3.38 24.96 2.40
C ASN A 54 -3.21 23.45 2.62
N LEU A 55 -2.02 22.93 2.36
CA LEU A 55 -1.62 21.57 2.71
C LEU A 55 -0.63 21.66 3.87
N LEU A 56 -1.08 21.29 5.07
CA LEU A 56 -0.36 21.48 6.32
C LEU A 56 -0.12 20.15 7.05
N ASN A 57 0.70 20.20 8.09
CA ASN A 57 0.97 19.10 9.01
C ASN A 57 0.81 19.59 10.48
N GLU A 58 1.00 18.69 11.43
CA GLU A 58 0.84 18.91 12.88
C GLU A 58 1.80 19.96 13.46
N ASN A 59 2.86 20.30 12.73
CA ASN A 59 3.86 21.28 13.15
C ASN A 59 3.55 22.71 12.65
N ASN A 60 2.47 22.89 11.89
CA ASN A 60 2.05 24.19 11.38
C ASN A 60 0.74 24.64 12.04
N PRO A 61 0.60 25.93 12.40
CA PRO A 61 -0.69 26.47 12.83
C PRO A 61 -1.77 26.22 11.77
N ILE A 62 -2.78 25.43 12.12
CA ILE A 62 -3.81 24.99 11.19
C ILE A 62 -4.85 26.09 11.05
N VAL A 63 -4.96 26.65 9.85
CA VAL A 63 -5.88 27.75 9.52
C VAL A 63 -7.07 27.26 8.69
N ASP A 64 -8.04 28.14 8.44
CA ASP A 64 -9.15 27.84 7.54
C ASP A 64 -8.65 27.52 6.11
N ASN A 65 -9.44 26.74 5.38
CA ASN A 65 -9.13 26.19 4.06
C ASN A 65 -7.89 25.27 4.04
N SER A 66 -7.66 24.54 5.13
CA SER A 66 -6.53 23.62 5.24
C SER A 66 -6.94 22.16 5.13
N ILE A 67 -6.10 21.39 4.46
CA ILE A 67 -6.05 19.93 4.52
C ILE A 67 -4.80 19.58 5.31
N VAL A 68 -4.98 18.82 6.38
CA VAL A 68 -3.90 18.34 7.25
C VAL A 68 -3.74 16.85 6.97
N ILE A 69 -2.54 16.37 6.70
CA ILE A 69 -2.28 14.96 6.39
C ILE A 69 -1.28 14.41 7.39
N GLU A 70 -1.70 13.40 8.15
CA GLU A 70 -0.95 12.87 9.29
C GLU A 70 -1.15 11.37 9.43
N ASN A 71 -0.28 10.73 10.21
CA ASN A 71 -0.50 9.38 10.69
C ASN A 71 -1.07 9.40 12.13
N ILE A 72 -1.54 8.24 12.61
CA ILE A 72 -2.13 8.11 13.95
C ILE A 72 -1.22 8.53 15.11
N ASN A 73 0.11 8.55 14.98
CA ASN A 73 0.96 9.02 16.07
C ASN A 73 0.71 10.49 16.41
N SER A 74 0.32 11.28 15.41
CA SER A 74 0.02 12.71 15.53
C SER A 74 -1.21 12.94 16.41
N ILE A 75 -2.19 12.03 16.42
CA ILE A 75 -3.32 12.13 17.35
C ILE A 75 -2.96 11.70 18.78
N TYR A 76 -1.93 10.86 18.97
CA TYR A 76 -1.47 10.45 20.31
C TYR A 76 -0.73 11.57 21.03
N ASN A 77 -0.10 12.45 20.26
CA ASN A 77 0.60 13.62 20.77
C ASN A 77 -0.21 14.92 20.63
N LYS A 78 -1.56 14.81 20.53
CA LYS A 78 -2.42 15.96 20.25
C LYS A 78 -2.23 17.13 21.22
N ASP A 79 -1.94 16.83 22.49
CA ASP A 79 -1.77 17.85 23.53
C ASP A 79 -0.52 18.72 23.31
N ASN A 80 0.40 18.31 22.43
CA ASN A 80 1.66 19.00 22.16
C ASN A 80 1.84 19.38 20.68
N ASN A 81 0.77 19.37 19.87
CA ASN A 81 0.86 19.70 18.46
C ASN A 81 -0.34 20.53 17.97
N SER A 82 -0.29 20.92 16.69
CA SER A 82 -1.31 21.78 16.09
C SER A 82 -2.66 21.09 15.92
N ILE A 83 -2.72 19.74 15.95
CA ILE A 83 -3.99 19.00 15.92
C ILE A 83 -4.81 19.29 17.18
N GLY A 84 -4.20 19.24 18.36
CA GLY A 84 -4.92 19.59 19.59
C GLY A 84 -5.10 21.09 19.77
N ASP A 85 -4.13 21.90 19.34
CA ASP A 85 -4.14 23.35 19.56
C ASP A 85 -5.06 24.11 18.57
N THR A 86 -4.82 23.94 17.27
CA THR A 86 -5.41 24.81 16.25
C THR A 86 -6.43 24.12 15.35
N LEU A 87 -6.32 22.83 15.04
CA LEU A 87 -7.24 22.15 14.10
C LEU A 87 -8.72 22.38 14.45
N PHE A 88 -9.06 22.23 15.72
CA PHE A 88 -10.41 22.36 16.24
C PHE A 88 -10.74 23.76 16.77
N SER A 89 -9.77 24.68 16.79
CA SER A 89 -9.97 26.03 17.33
C SER A 89 -10.86 26.89 16.43
N GLN A 90 -11.88 27.54 17.01
CA GLN A 90 -12.80 28.46 16.32
C GLN A 90 -13.52 27.88 15.08
N VAL A 91 -13.74 26.56 15.09
CA VAL A 91 -14.54 25.85 14.08
C VAL A 91 -15.58 24.98 14.77
N GLU A 92 -16.74 24.88 14.13
CA GLU A 92 -17.85 24.02 14.58
C GLU A 92 -17.72 22.59 14.04
N GLU A 93 -17.01 22.42 12.92
CA GLU A 93 -16.82 21.11 12.29
C GLU A 93 -15.46 20.93 11.63
N VAL A 94 -14.95 19.71 11.71
CA VAL A 94 -13.79 19.19 10.98
C VAL A 94 -14.21 17.90 10.29
N LEU A 95 -13.87 17.80 9.00
CA LEU A 95 -14.02 16.54 8.24
C LEU A 95 -12.81 15.66 8.50
N VAL A 96 -13.02 14.40 8.88
CA VAL A 96 -11.94 13.41 8.96
C VAL A 96 -12.07 12.38 7.85
N LEU A 97 -10.98 12.15 7.13
CA LEU A 97 -10.84 11.12 6.10
C LEU A 97 -9.80 10.12 6.60
N SER A 98 -10.19 8.86 6.81
CA SER A 98 -9.26 7.82 7.29
C SER A 98 -8.83 6.92 6.14
N ASP A 99 -7.53 6.81 5.88
CA ASP A 99 -6.94 5.83 4.97
C ASP A 99 -6.63 4.52 5.70
N GLU A 100 -6.85 3.38 5.04
CA GLU A 100 -6.81 2.04 5.64
C GLU A 100 -7.56 1.94 6.98
N VAL A 101 -8.78 2.47 6.99
CA VAL A 101 -9.59 2.66 8.21
C VAL A 101 -9.84 1.35 8.97
N HIS A 102 -9.67 0.18 8.34
CA HIS A 102 -9.81 -1.10 9.01
C HIS A 102 -8.87 -1.23 10.22
N HIS A 103 -7.70 -0.59 10.19
CA HIS A 103 -6.79 -0.50 11.34
C HIS A 103 -7.43 0.18 12.56
N ALA A 104 -8.40 1.08 12.38
CA ALA A 104 -9.12 1.69 13.49
C ALA A 104 -10.12 0.74 14.17
N TYR A 105 -10.44 -0.39 13.53
CA TYR A 105 -11.43 -1.36 14.00
C TYR A 105 -10.84 -2.70 14.43
N THR A 106 -9.61 -3.02 14.00
CA THR A 106 -8.94 -4.26 14.38
C THR A 106 -8.96 -4.44 15.91
N HIS A 107 -9.39 -5.62 16.36
CA HIS A 107 -9.51 -5.99 17.78
C HIS A 107 -10.65 -5.36 18.59
N LEU A 108 -11.60 -4.66 17.96
CA LEU A 108 -12.89 -4.37 18.60
C LEU A 108 -13.76 -5.63 18.56
N THR A 109 -14.18 -6.15 19.71
CA THR A 109 -15.21 -7.19 19.76
C THR A 109 -16.58 -6.51 19.79
N TYR A 110 -17.44 -6.84 18.82
CA TYR A 110 -18.84 -6.43 18.86
C TYR A 110 -19.59 -7.38 19.80
N ARG A 111 -20.05 -6.88 20.95
CA ARG A 111 -21.01 -7.60 21.80
C ARG A 111 -22.26 -6.74 21.96
N ASP A 112 -23.43 -7.32 21.64
CA ASP A 112 -24.75 -6.73 21.90
C ASP A 112 -24.94 -5.27 21.46
N ASN A 113 -24.51 -4.91 20.25
CA ASN A 113 -24.60 -3.55 19.67
C ASN A 113 -23.91 -2.45 20.51
N LEU A 114 -23.07 -2.84 21.47
CA LEU A 114 -22.25 -1.94 22.27
C LEU A 114 -20.78 -2.22 21.94
N LEU A 115 -20.06 -1.16 21.59
CA LEU A 115 -18.60 -1.22 21.50
C LEU A 115 -18.04 -1.35 22.92
N GLU A 116 -17.89 -2.58 23.40
CA GLU A 116 -17.21 -2.85 24.66
C GLU A 116 -15.70 -2.90 24.46
N LEU A 117 -14.99 -2.01 25.16
CA LEU A 117 -13.54 -2.02 25.24
C LEU A 117 -13.12 -3.17 26.18
N GLU A 118 -12.91 -4.39 25.66
CA GLU A 118 -12.30 -5.43 26.50
C GLU A 118 -10.91 -4.96 26.96
N LYS A 119 -10.71 -4.93 28.28
CA LYS A 119 -9.42 -4.64 28.92
C LYS A 119 -8.48 -5.82 28.69
N ILE A 120 -7.93 -5.95 27.49
CA ILE A 120 -6.85 -6.88 27.23
C ILE A 120 -5.54 -6.16 27.57
N GLU A 121 -4.94 -6.55 28.69
CA GLU A 121 -3.58 -6.18 29.07
C GLU A 121 -2.60 -6.89 28.13
N GLY A 122 -2.05 -6.16 27.15
CA GLY A 122 -0.97 -6.68 26.31
C GLY A 122 -0.81 -5.95 24.97
N GLN A 123 0.43 -5.53 24.69
CA GLN A 123 0.97 -4.96 23.44
C GLN A 123 0.59 -3.50 23.10
N ARG A 124 1.60 -2.72 22.67
CA ARG A 124 1.48 -1.29 22.30
C ARG A 124 0.51 -1.07 21.13
N ASP A 125 0.51 -1.96 20.14
CA ASP A 125 -0.35 -1.86 18.95
C ASP A 125 -1.85 -1.86 19.31
N THR A 126 -2.25 -2.61 20.35
CA THR A 126 -3.66 -2.64 20.80
C THR A 126 -4.10 -1.34 21.49
N ARG A 127 -3.17 -0.52 21.98
CA ARG A 127 -3.50 0.79 22.58
C ARG A 127 -3.78 1.83 21.50
N ASP A 128 -3.03 1.76 20.41
CA ASP A 128 -2.99 2.72 19.33
C ASP A 128 -4.27 2.66 18.47
N GLU A 129 -4.78 1.46 18.18
CA GLU A 129 -6.03 1.26 17.41
C GLU A 129 -7.27 1.71 18.21
N ARG A 130 -7.28 1.48 19.53
CA ARG A 130 -8.30 2.03 20.44
C ARG A 130 -8.33 3.56 20.43
N LEU A 131 -7.17 4.19 20.29
CA LEU A 131 -7.04 5.65 20.32
C LEU A 131 -7.54 6.30 19.02
N TRP A 132 -7.41 5.64 17.87
CA TRP A 132 -7.96 6.17 16.61
C TRP A 132 -9.49 6.22 16.68
N MET A 133 -10.15 5.10 16.99
CA MET A 133 -11.62 5.09 17.07
C MET A 133 -12.14 5.98 18.20
N LYS A 134 -11.42 6.01 19.34
CA LYS A 134 -11.72 6.94 20.43
C LYS A 134 -11.65 8.39 19.97
N PHE A 135 -10.60 8.79 19.26
CA PHE A 135 -10.45 10.14 18.72
C PHE A 135 -11.61 10.51 17.79
N ILE A 136 -11.99 9.61 16.87
CA ILE A 136 -13.11 9.81 15.95
C ILE A 136 -14.44 10.00 16.71
N ARG A 137 -14.67 9.21 17.77
CA ARG A 137 -15.96 9.20 18.50
C ARG A 137 -16.07 10.27 19.57
N GLU A 138 -14.98 10.61 20.25
CA GLU A 138 -15.00 11.48 21.42
C GLU A 138 -14.69 12.93 21.10
N GLU A 139 -14.14 13.25 19.92
CA GLU A 139 -13.90 14.64 19.52
C GLU A 139 -15.18 15.25 18.92
N PRO A 140 -15.90 16.13 19.65
CA PRO A 140 -17.27 16.56 19.28
C PRO A 140 -17.32 17.37 17.98
N LYS A 141 -16.20 17.95 17.56
CA LYS A 141 -16.09 18.73 16.33
C LYS A 141 -15.85 17.86 15.10
N ILE A 142 -15.60 16.55 15.25
CA ILE A 142 -15.63 15.61 14.13
C ILE A 142 -17.09 15.28 13.82
N THR A 143 -17.72 16.10 12.99
CA THR A 143 -19.13 15.90 12.61
C THR A 143 -19.30 14.94 11.43
N ARG A 144 -18.21 14.68 10.70
CA ARG A 144 -18.20 13.83 9.51
C ARG A 144 -16.90 13.03 9.46
N HIS A 145 -17.04 11.72 9.30
CA HIS A 145 -15.94 10.79 9.09
C HIS A 145 -16.22 9.94 7.86
N ILE A 146 -15.22 9.78 6.98
CA ILE A 146 -15.28 8.86 5.85
C ILE A 146 -14.01 8.01 5.89
N GLY A 147 -14.19 6.70 5.97
CA GLY A 147 -13.10 5.74 5.91
C GLY A 147 -12.91 5.15 4.50
N PHE A 148 -11.65 4.95 4.13
CA PHE A 148 -11.23 4.23 2.92
C PHE A 148 -10.46 2.99 3.38
N THR A 149 -10.74 1.83 2.78
CA THR A 149 -10.05 0.58 3.09
C THR A 149 -10.15 -0.39 1.91
N GLY A 150 -9.08 -1.15 1.65
CA GLY A 150 -9.11 -2.27 0.72
C GLY A 150 -9.73 -3.54 1.32
N THR A 151 -9.81 -3.62 2.65
CA THR A 151 -10.26 -4.80 3.41
C THR A 151 -11.28 -4.38 4.47
N PRO A 152 -12.58 -4.22 4.12
CA PRO A 152 -13.64 -3.74 5.02
C PRO A 152 -14.15 -4.85 5.97
N TYR A 153 -13.21 -5.47 6.68
CA TYR A 153 -13.47 -6.55 7.63
C TYR A 153 -12.88 -6.20 8.98
N ASN A 154 -13.64 -6.47 10.05
CA ASN A 154 -13.11 -6.59 11.40
C ASN A 154 -13.19 -8.07 11.78
N GLN A 155 -12.04 -8.74 11.85
CA GLN A 155 -11.99 -10.19 11.96
C GLN A 155 -12.82 -10.83 10.82
N ASP A 156 -13.87 -11.59 11.17
CA ASP A 156 -14.75 -12.25 10.22
C ASP A 156 -16.01 -11.43 9.88
N GLU A 157 -16.17 -10.25 10.48
CA GLU A 157 -17.35 -9.40 10.30
C GLU A 157 -17.10 -8.32 9.24
N TYR A 158 -17.97 -8.28 8.23
CA TYR A 158 -17.96 -7.23 7.23
C TYR A 158 -18.56 -5.93 7.78
N PHE A 159 -18.02 -4.77 7.39
CA PHE A 159 -18.53 -3.48 7.85
C PHE A 159 -19.98 -3.25 7.43
N ALA A 160 -20.83 -2.88 8.40
CA ALA A 160 -22.24 -2.61 8.14
C ALA A 160 -22.47 -1.31 7.34
N ASP A 161 -21.60 -0.30 7.52
CA ASP A 161 -21.82 1.07 7.03
C ASP A 161 -21.06 1.37 5.73
N VAL A 162 -20.97 0.40 4.81
CA VAL A 162 -20.28 0.60 3.52
C VAL A 162 -21.15 1.40 2.55
N ILE A 163 -20.76 2.66 2.31
CA ILE A 163 -21.48 3.59 1.42
C ILE A 163 -21.26 3.24 -0.07
N TYR A 164 -20.09 2.71 -0.43
CA TYR A 164 -19.74 2.33 -1.79
C TYR A 164 -18.63 1.28 -1.79
N ASN A 165 -18.70 0.30 -2.70
CA ASN A 165 -17.70 -0.74 -2.88
C ASN A 165 -17.32 -0.86 -4.36
N TYR A 166 -16.03 -0.70 -4.66
CA TYR A 166 -15.44 -1.00 -5.97
C TYR A 166 -14.54 -2.22 -5.83
N SER A 167 -15.02 -3.37 -6.30
CA SER A 167 -14.40 -4.66 -5.97
C SER A 167 -13.14 -4.92 -6.79
N ILE A 168 -12.27 -5.81 -6.28
CA ILE A 168 -11.11 -6.32 -7.04
C ILE A 168 -11.55 -6.94 -8.37
N LYS A 169 -12.73 -7.59 -8.40
CA LYS A 169 -13.28 -8.18 -9.63
C LYS A 169 -13.57 -7.09 -10.66
N ASP A 170 -14.30 -6.05 -10.27
CA ASP A 170 -14.65 -4.95 -11.18
C ASP A 170 -13.39 -4.24 -11.67
N ALA A 171 -12.43 -4.00 -10.76
CA ALA A 171 -11.15 -3.40 -11.11
C ALA A 171 -10.32 -4.25 -12.11
N ILE A 172 -10.43 -5.58 -12.06
CA ILE A 172 -9.82 -6.49 -13.03
C ILE A 172 -10.55 -6.43 -14.38
N ASP A 173 -11.88 -6.51 -14.36
CA ASP A 173 -12.73 -6.54 -15.55
C ASP A 173 -12.60 -5.22 -16.35
N GLU A 174 -12.53 -4.10 -15.64
CA GLU A 174 -12.31 -2.76 -16.20
C GLU A 174 -10.84 -2.47 -16.53
N ARG A 175 -9.93 -3.43 -16.28
CA ARG A 175 -8.48 -3.34 -16.56
C ARG A 175 -7.79 -2.18 -15.82
N VAL A 176 -8.31 -1.79 -14.66
CA VAL A 176 -7.69 -0.81 -13.76
C VAL A 176 -6.56 -1.45 -12.96
N ILE A 177 -6.70 -2.71 -12.58
CA ILE A 177 -5.64 -3.51 -11.93
C ILE A 177 -5.27 -4.74 -12.76
N LYS A 178 -4.10 -5.31 -12.49
CA LYS A 178 -3.62 -6.52 -13.16
C LYS A 178 -4.41 -7.75 -12.69
N ARG A 179 -4.59 -8.72 -13.60
CA ARG A 179 -5.10 -10.04 -13.24
C ARG A 179 -4.15 -10.74 -12.28
N ILE A 180 -4.72 -11.24 -11.19
CA ILE A 180 -4.02 -12.07 -10.21
C ILE A 180 -4.09 -13.51 -10.69
N ASN A 181 -2.94 -14.17 -10.81
CA ASN A 181 -2.85 -15.58 -11.18
C ASN A 181 -2.32 -16.39 -9.98
N PRO A 182 -3.20 -16.93 -9.10
CA PRO A 182 -2.76 -17.70 -7.96
C PRO A 182 -2.22 -19.05 -8.44
N ILE A 183 -0.90 -19.23 -8.34
CA ILE A 183 -0.28 -20.54 -8.60
C ILE A 183 -0.26 -21.31 -7.28
N ILE A 184 -1.31 -22.09 -7.03
CA ILE A 184 -1.34 -23.08 -5.95
C ILE A 184 -0.79 -24.39 -6.51
N LYS A 185 0.49 -24.40 -6.89
CA LYS A 185 1.20 -25.64 -7.24
C LYS A 185 1.94 -26.12 -6.01
N THR A 186 1.23 -26.81 -5.12
CA THR A 186 1.85 -27.55 -4.02
C THR A 186 2.03 -29.03 -4.37
N GLU A 187 1.37 -29.52 -5.41
CA GLU A 187 1.35 -30.93 -5.83
C GLU A 187 2.29 -31.15 -7.04
N ALA A 188 2.98 -32.28 -7.05
CA ALA A 188 3.74 -32.75 -8.21
C ALA A 188 2.81 -33.14 -9.38
N GLU A 189 3.32 -33.24 -10.61
CA GLU A 189 2.53 -33.55 -11.83
C GLU A 189 1.75 -34.88 -11.74
N ASN A 190 2.16 -35.76 -10.83
CA ASN A 190 1.56 -37.05 -10.51
C ASN A 190 0.62 -37.04 -9.29
N GLY A 191 0.26 -35.87 -8.74
CA GLY A 191 -0.86 -35.69 -7.79
C GLY A 191 -0.64 -36.20 -6.35
N ASP A 192 0.37 -37.04 -6.09
CA ASP A 192 0.48 -37.78 -4.83
C ASP A 192 1.52 -37.25 -3.83
N ALA A 193 2.29 -36.20 -4.18
CA ALA A 193 3.37 -35.69 -3.33
C ALA A 193 3.48 -34.16 -3.34
N GLU A 194 3.68 -33.57 -2.15
CA GLU A 194 4.04 -32.16 -2.04
C GLU A 194 5.41 -31.89 -2.67
N LEU A 195 5.53 -30.81 -3.44
CA LEU A 195 6.81 -30.38 -3.98
C LEU A 195 7.82 -30.12 -2.86
N SER A 196 9.03 -30.65 -3.02
CA SER A 196 10.15 -30.31 -2.15
C SER A 196 10.51 -28.82 -2.26
N THR A 197 11.13 -28.24 -1.22
CA THR A 197 11.53 -26.83 -1.23
C THR A 197 12.40 -26.44 -2.44
N PRO A 198 13.41 -27.23 -2.86
CA PRO A 198 14.17 -26.94 -4.08
C PRO A 198 13.31 -26.88 -5.35
N GLN A 199 12.37 -27.83 -5.52
CA GLN A 199 11.45 -27.83 -6.67
C GLN A 199 10.52 -26.61 -6.64
N LYS A 200 10.06 -26.19 -5.46
CA LYS A 200 9.28 -24.96 -5.30
C LYS A 200 10.10 -23.72 -5.74
N PHE A 201 11.38 -23.64 -5.39
CA PHE A 201 12.26 -22.57 -5.85
C PHE A 201 12.50 -22.60 -7.36
N GLU A 202 12.73 -23.76 -7.93
CA GLU A 202 12.89 -23.93 -9.39
C GLU A 202 11.64 -23.45 -10.14
N GLN A 203 10.44 -23.85 -9.70
CA GLN A 203 9.18 -23.38 -10.30
C GLN A 203 9.05 -21.85 -10.23
N ILE A 204 9.45 -21.22 -9.11
CA ILE A 204 9.45 -19.77 -8.97
C ILE A 204 10.41 -19.11 -9.97
N LEU A 205 11.61 -19.67 -10.15
CA LEU A 205 12.61 -19.16 -11.10
C LEU A 205 12.12 -19.26 -12.55
N ILE A 206 11.58 -20.43 -12.93
CA ILE A 206 10.98 -20.64 -14.27
C ILE A 206 9.87 -19.61 -14.51
N THR A 207 8.94 -19.48 -13.55
CA THR A 207 7.81 -18.53 -13.65
C THR A 207 8.31 -17.09 -13.73
N HIS A 208 9.37 -16.74 -13.00
CA HIS A 208 9.96 -15.40 -13.04
C HIS A 208 10.55 -15.10 -14.43
N ASP A 209 11.31 -16.04 -15.02
CA ASP A 209 11.91 -15.87 -16.34
C ASP A 209 10.87 -15.84 -17.46
N GLU A 210 9.82 -16.66 -17.38
CA GLU A 210 8.67 -16.60 -18.29
C GLU A 210 7.97 -15.23 -18.22
N ASN A 211 7.71 -14.72 -17.02
CA ASN A 211 7.12 -13.40 -16.82
C ASN A 211 8.03 -12.28 -17.33
N LYS A 212 9.34 -12.42 -17.14
CA LYS A 212 10.34 -11.49 -17.68
C LYS A 212 10.25 -11.45 -19.19
N GLN A 213 10.30 -12.59 -19.86
CA GLN A 213 10.21 -12.66 -21.32
C GLN A 213 8.88 -12.12 -21.86
N LYS A 214 7.77 -12.46 -21.19
CA LYS A 214 6.43 -12.10 -21.65
C LYS A 214 6.08 -10.62 -21.44
N TYR A 215 6.55 -10.02 -20.35
CA TYR A 215 6.07 -8.70 -19.93
C TYR A 215 7.12 -7.59 -19.95
N SER A 216 8.42 -7.90 -20.10
CA SER A 216 9.47 -6.87 -20.14
C SER A 216 9.52 -6.18 -21.51
N TYR A 217 8.58 -5.27 -21.76
CA TYR A 217 8.63 -4.39 -22.93
C TYR A 217 9.73 -3.34 -22.77
N CYS A 218 10.28 -2.89 -23.89
CA CYS A 218 11.46 -2.03 -23.92
C CYS A 218 11.10 -0.55 -24.11
N ASP A 219 11.98 0.34 -23.71
CA ASP A 219 11.95 1.76 -24.10
C ASP A 219 12.60 1.95 -25.49
N ASP A 220 12.63 3.20 -25.95
CA ASP A 220 13.23 3.57 -27.24
C ASP A 220 14.75 3.25 -27.33
N ASN A 221 15.39 2.87 -26.23
CA ASN A 221 16.82 2.50 -26.15
C ASN A 221 17.02 1.00 -25.85
N ASP A 222 16.03 0.15 -26.14
CA ASP A 222 16.04 -1.30 -25.89
C ASP A 222 16.24 -1.69 -24.41
N ARG A 223 15.94 -0.79 -23.47
CA ARG A 223 16.03 -1.08 -22.02
C ARG A 223 14.68 -1.60 -21.53
N PRO A 224 14.65 -2.68 -20.73
CA PRO A 224 13.39 -3.20 -20.20
C PRO A 224 12.75 -2.18 -19.25
N ARG A 225 11.55 -1.70 -19.62
CA ARG A 225 10.75 -0.77 -18.81
C ARG A 225 10.04 -1.45 -17.66
N LEU A 226 9.61 -2.69 -17.86
CA LEU A 226 8.99 -3.49 -16.82
C LEU A 226 9.97 -4.56 -16.35
N LYS A 227 10.38 -4.46 -15.08
CA LYS A 227 11.22 -5.47 -14.43
C LYS A 227 10.34 -6.28 -13.48
N PRO A 228 10.19 -7.61 -13.68
CA PRO A 228 9.47 -8.44 -12.72
C PRO A 228 10.19 -8.44 -11.38
N ILE A 229 9.41 -8.46 -10.29
CA ILE A 229 9.92 -8.55 -8.93
C ILE A 229 9.30 -9.78 -8.29
N THR A 230 10.13 -10.62 -7.67
CA THR A 230 9.70 -11.73 -6.82
C THR A 230 9.93 -11.33 -5.37
N VAL A 231 8.90 -11.48 -4.53
CA VAL A 231 8.97 -11.17 -3.09
C VAL A 231 8.66 -12.42 -2.29
N PHE A 232 9.52 -12.75 -1.32
CA PHE A 232 9.30 -13.84 -0.37
C PHE A 232 8.83 -13.29 0.98
N ILE A 233 7.58 -13.55 1.34
CA ILE A 233 7.01 -13.14 2.62
C ILE A 233 7.12 -14.31 3.60
N ASN A 234 7.65 -14.06 4.80
CA ASN A 234 7.94 -15.08 5.80
C ASN A 234 7.41 -14.65 7.17
N GLY A 235 6.82 -15.57 7.92
CA GLY A 235 6.27 -15.26 9.25
C GLY A 235 7.31 -15.07 10.36
N ARG A 236 8.58 -15.45 10.14
CA ARG A 236 9.68 -15.32 11.10
C ARG A 236 10.98 -14.94 10.40
N GLN A 237 11.84 -14.17 11.09
CA GLN A 237 13.17 -13.79 10.58
C GLN A 237 14.05 -15.01 10.30
N THR A 238 14.04 -16.02 11.17
CA THR A 238 14.81 -17.26 10.97
C THR A 238 14.35 -18.02 9.72
N SER A 239 13.04 -18.06 9.46
CA SER A 239 12.50 -18.64 8.23
C SER A 239 12.91 -17.84 7.00
N ALA A 240 12.90 -16.50 7.09
CA ALA A 240 13.36 -15.63 6.01
C ALA A 240 14.84 -15.87 5.67
N GLN A 241 15.70 -15.97 6.69
CA GLN A 241 17.12 -16.24 6.50
C GLN A 241 17.36 -17.61 5.86
N ARG A 242 16.72 -18.66 6.39
CA ARG A 242 16.81 -20.02 5.81
C ARG A 242 16.33 -20.07 4.36
N ASN A 243 15.21 -19.41 4.06
CA ASN A 243 14.65 -19.37 2.70
C ASN A 243 15.53 -18.54 1.76
N THR A 244 16.16 -17.47 2.25
CA THR A 244 17.14 -16.70 1.48
C THR A 244 18.35 -17.55 1.12
N GLU A 245 18.96 -18.22 2.09
CA GLU A 245 20.11 -19.10 1.85
C GLU A 245 19.78 -20.25 0.89
N GLY A 246 18.61 -20.87 1.04
CA GLY A 246 18.14 -21.92 0.15
C GLY A 246 17.87 -21.43 -1.26
N PHE A 247 17.21 -20.28 -1.39
CA PHE A 247 16.88 -19.68 -2.69
C PHE A 247 18.13 -19.20 -3.43
N THR A 248 19.11 -18.60 -2.75
CA THR A 248 20.37 -18.18 -3.37
C THR A 248 21.12 -19.35 -3.99
N LYS A 249 21.14 -20.52 -3.33
CA LYS A 249 21.74 -21.75 -3.90
C LYS A 249 20.98 -22.21 -5.14
N ALA A 250 19.65 -22.32 -5.04
CA ALA A 250 18.80 -22.72 -6.17
C ALA A 250 18.93 -21.76 -7.37
N LEU A 251 19.00 -20.44 -7.12
CA LEU A 251 19.21 -19.42 -8.14
C LEU A 251 20.57 -19.57 -8.83
N ALA A 252 21.65 -19.77 -8.05
CA ALA A 252 22.97 -19.97 -8.62
C ALA A 252 23.04 -21.22 -9.51
N ASP A 253 22.48 -22.34 -9.06
CA ASP A 253 22.42 -23.58 -9.84
C ASP A 253 21.57 -23.39 -11.12
N TYR A 254 20.42 -22.71 -11.01
CA TYR A 254 19.57 -22.40 -12.16
C TYR A 254 20.28 -21.51 -13.20
N LEU A 255 20.99 -20.47 -12.75
CA LEU A 255 21.74 -19.57 -13.64
C LEU A 255 22.86 -20.29 -14.38
N ARG A 256 23.56 -21.23 -13.75
CA ARG A 256 24.60 -22.04 -14.40
C ARG A 256 24.04 -22.91 -15.53
N ILE A 257 22.83 -23.42 -15.36
CA ILE A 257 22.16 -24.27 -16.35
C ILE A 257 21.59 -23.43 -17.50
N THR A 258 21.01 -22.27 -17.19
CA THR A 258 20.20 -21.51 -18.15
C THR A 258 20.97 -20.41 -18.88
N ARG A 259 22.09 -19.94 -18.34
CA ARG A 259 22.85 -18.81 -18.89
C ARG A 259 24.30 -19.23 -19.15
N LYS A 260 24.71 -19.13 -20.42
CA LYS A 260 26.09 -19.47 -20.86
C LYS A 260 27.17 -18.67 -20.13
N GLU A 261 26.87 -17.44 -19.75
CA GLU A 261 27.81 -16.55 -19.05
C GLU A 261 28.19 -17.05 -17.64
N TYR A 262 27.39 -17.94 -17.04
CA TYR A 262 27.61 -18.46 -15.70
C TYR A 262 27.98 -19.96 -15.68
N SER A 263 28.01 -20.65 -16.82
CA SER A 263 28.19 -22.12 -16.88
C SER A 263 29.50 -22.57 -16.21
N ASP A 264 30.55 -21.77 -16.36
CA ASP A 264 31.92 -22.11 -15.95
C ASP A 264 32.29 -21.52 -14.59
N LEU A 265 31.40 -20.75 -13.96
CA LEU A 265 31.66 -20.15 -12.66
C LEU A 265 31.43 -21.15 -11.52
N PRO A 266 32.34 -21.22 -10.52
CA PRO A 266 32.10 -21.96 -9.29
C PRO A 266 30.86 -21.44 -8.56
N ALA A 267 30.02 -22.35 -8.05
CA ALA A 267 28.81 -21.99 -7.31
C ALA A 267 29.09 -21.02 -6.14
N SER A 268 30.25 -21.16 -5.47
CA SER A 268 30.68 -20.25 -4.39
C SER A 268 30.87 -18.80 -4.82
N GLN A 269 31.24 -18.53 -6.08
CA GLN A 269 31.37 -17.17 -6.61
C GLN A 269 30.00 -16.55 -6.92
N LEU A 270 29.06 -17.35 -7.41
CA LEU A 270 27.68 -16.92 -7.67
C LEU A 270 26.88 -16.68 -6.37
N HIS A 271 27.18 -17.44 -5.31
CA HIS A 271 26.55 -17.25 -4.00
C HIS A 271 26.93 -15.92 -3.30
N LEU A 272 28.06 -15.32 -3.66
CA LEU A 272 28.61 -14.12 -3.01
C LEU A 272 28.31 -12.82 -3.77
N GLN A 273 27.70 -12.88 -4.95
CA GLN A 273 27.39 -11.70 -5.77
C GLN A 273 25.88 -11.59 -6.06
N PRO A 274 25.09 -11.00 -5.16
CA PRO A 274 23.66 -10.79 -5.40
C PRO A 274 23.38 -9.70 -6.45
N ASN A 275 24.40 -8.91 -6.84
CA ASN A 275 24.25 -7.65 -7.56
C ASN A 275 24.97 -7.64 -8.92
N HIS A 276 25.01 -8.76 -9.65
CA HIS A 276 25.13 -8.63 -11.09
C HIS A 276 23.81 -8.06 -11.61
N GLN A 277 23.71 -6.73 -11.62
CA GLN A 277 22.92 -6.03 -12.63
C GLN A 277 23.61 -6.37 -13.96
N THR A 278 23.27 -7.51 -14.54
CA THR A 278 23.47 -7.67 -15.97
C THR A 278 22.69 -6.53 -16.63
N GLU A 279 23.36 -5.78 -17.49
CA GLU A 279 22.68 -4.90 -18.44
C GLU A 279 21.87 -5.79 -19.38
N ASP A 280 20.73 -6.26 -18.90
CA ASP A 280 19.81 -7.11 -19.64
C ASP A 280 19.27 -6.30 -20.81
N LYS A 281 19.89 -6.45 -21.98
CA LYS A 281 19.34 -5.97 -23.24
C LYS A 281 18.16 -6.86 -23.62
N CYS A 282 17.06 -6.25 -24.08
CA CYS A 282 15.91 -7.01 -24.54
C CYS A 282 16.30 -8.00 -25.65
N HIS A 283 15.82 -9.25 -25.55
CA HIS A 283 15.85 -10.19 -26.68
C HIS A 283 14.71 -9.83 -27.65
N GLN A 284 15.04 -9.64 -28.93
CA GLN A 284 14.05 -9.34 -29.97
C GLN A 284 13.09 -10.53 -30.12
N LEU A 285 11.83 -10.34 -29.71
CA LEU A 285 10.74 -11.21 -30.14
C LEU A 285 10.45 -10.91 -31.60
N GLY A 286 10.67 -11.92 -32.45
CA GLY A 286 10.35 -11.86 -33.87
C GLY A 286 8.93 -11.35 -34.09
N SER A 287 8.81 -10.40 -35.00
CA SER A 287 7.58 -9.74 -35.40
C SER A 287 6.52 -10.75 -35.82
N HIS A 288 5.51 -10.97 -34.99
CA HIS A 288 4.17 -11.31 -35.45
C HIS A 288 3.26 -10.14 -35.10
N LYS A 289 3.11 -9.28 -36.10
CA LYS A 289 2.08 -8.25 -36.21
C LYS A 289 0.78 -8.91 -36.75
N PRO A 290 -0.35 -8.25 -36.53
CA PRO A 290 -1.49 -8.70 -35.71
C PRO A 290 -2.38 -9.76 -36.35
#